data_AF-A0A3C0XFD4-F1
#
_entry.id   AF-A0A3C0XFD4-F1
#
_cell.length_a   1.000
_cell.length_b   1.000
_cell.length_c   1.000
_cell.angle_alpha   90.00
_cell.angle_beta   90.00
_cell.angle_gamma   90.00
#
_symmetry.space_group_name_H-M   'P 1'
#
loop_
_entity.id
_entity.type
_entity.pdbx_description
1 polymer ?
#
loop_
_entity_poly.entity_id
_entity_poly.type
_entity_poly.pdbx_seq_one_letter_code
_entity_poly.pdbx_strand_id
1 'polypeptide(L)' 'MIPNAKKLTGFKGGYWLVDRKTGMGFGVTLFESEVALQSSEEAAKKIREQAASTGVTQITGVERYEVVAQA' A
#
# COMPACT_ATOMS: atom_id res chain seq x y z
N MET A 1 3.53 -8.15 2.83
CA MET A 1 2.64 -7.00 2.59
C MET A 1 1.25 -7.39 2.08
N ILE A 2 1.12 -8.08 0.93
CA ILE A 2 -0.17 -8.27 0.23
C ILE A 2 -1.29 -8.89 1.10
N PRO A 3 -1.10 -10.02 1.80
CA PRO A 3 -2.18 -10.62 2.58
C PRO A 3 -2.63 -9.75 3.77
N ASN A 4 -1.72 -8.98 4.36
CA ASN A 4 -2.04 -8.10 5.47
C ASN A 4 -2.73 -6.81 5.00
N ALA A 5 -2.39 -6.30 3.81
CA ALA A 5 -3.06 -5.13 3.23
C ALA A 5 -4.56 -5.37 3.01
N LYS A 6 -4.94 -6.60 2.62
CA LYS A 6 -6.35 -7.01 2.46
C LYS A 6 -7.17 -6.97 3.75
N LYS A 7 -6.51 -6.92 4.92
CA LYS A 7 -7.16 -6.87 6.24
C LYS A 7 -7.35 -5.44 6.75
N LEU A 8 -6.88 -4.44 6.02
CA LEU A 8 -7.08 -3.05 6.39
C LEU A 8 -8.57 -2.71 6.27
N THR A 9 -9.09 -2.01 7.27
CA THR A 9 -10.49 -1.54 7.27
C THR A 9 -10.76 -0.71 6.01
N GLY A 10 -11.88 -0.99 5.36
CA GLY A 10 -12.31 -0.30 4.14
C GLY A 10 -11.47 -0.59 2.90
N PHE A 11 -10.57 -1.58 2.91
CA PHE A 11 -9.81 -2.00 1.71
C PHE A 11 -10.75 -2.48 0.59
N LYS A 12 -10.61 -1.92 -0.60
CA LYS A 12 -11.42 -2.26 -1.80
C LYS A 12 -10.62 -3.00 -2.86
N GLY A 13 -9.30 -2.84 -2.88
CA GLY A 13 -8.45 -3.46 -3.89
C GLY A 13 -7.02 -2.94 -3.82
N GLY A 14 -6.14 -3.54 -4.61
CA GLY A 14 -4.78 -3.04 -4.71
C GLY A 14 -3.99 -3.65 -5.86
N TYR A 15 -2.97 -2.91 -6.26
CA TYR A 15 -2.03 -3.26 -7.30
C TYR A 15 -0.62 -3.26 -6.71
N TRP A 16 0.18 -4.27 -7.06
CA TRP A 16 1.59 -4.34 -6.70
C TRP A 16 2.39 -4.44 -7.98
N LEU A 17 3.17 -3.41 -8.26
CA LEU A 17 3.91 -3.27 -9.50
C LEU A 17 5.40 -3.32 -9.17
N VAL A 18 6.15 -3.99 -10.03
CA VAL A 18 7.60 -4.09 -9.92
C VAL A 18 8.21 -3.97 -11.31
N ASP A 19 9.19 -3.08 -11.43
CA ASP A 19 10.15 -3.11 -12.52
C ASP A 19 11.20 -4.19 -12.19
N ARG A 20 11.19 -5.27 -12.97
CA ARG A 20 12.07 -6.42 -12.76
C ARG A 20 13.54 -6.10 -13.07
N LYS A 21 13.83 -5.07 -13.86
CA LYS A 21 15.21 -4.69 -14.21
C LYS A 21 15.87 -3.90 -13.09
N THR A 22 15.15 -2.95 -12.52
CA THR A 22 15.68 -2.05 -11.47
C THR A 22 15.38 -2.55 -10.06
N GLY A 23 14.41 -3.46 -9.90
CA GLY A 23 13.91 -3.90 -8.59
C GLY A 23 12.99 -2.87 -7.92
N MET A 24 12.76 -1.71 -8.54
CA MET A 24 11.87 -0.69 -8.03
C MET A 24 10.42 -1.16 -8.12
N GLY A 25 9.64 -0.92 -7.08
CA GLY A 25 8.23 -1.26 -7.06
C GLY A 25 7.43 -0.23 -6.31
N PHE A 26 6.12 -0.22 -6.58
CA PHE A 26 5.17 0.55 -5.80
C PHE A 26 3.86 -0.24 -5.67
N GLY A 27 3.16 0.02 -4.57
CA GLY A 27 1.86 -0.55 -4.29
C GLY A 27 0.82 0.54 -4.28
N VAL A 28 -0.33 0.27 -4.91
CA VAL A 28 -1.54 1.11 -4.80
C VAL A 28 -2.55 0.32 -4.01
N THR A 29 -3.14 0.92 -2.98
CA THR A 29 -4.24 0.33 -2.21
C THR A 29 -5.42 1.28 -2.26
N LEU A 30 -6.58 0.75 -2.62
CA LEU A 30 -7.82 1.50 -2.76
C LEU A 30 -8.68 1.30 -1.52
N PHE A 31 -9.30 2.38 -1.05
CA PHE A 31 -10.17 2.38 0.12
C PHE A 31 -11.56 2.87 -0.23
N GLU A 32 -12.55 2.47 0.57
CA GLU A 32 -13.96 2.86 0.37
C GLU A 32 -14.24 4.34 0.60
N SER A 33 -13.40 5.01 1.40
CA SER A 33 -13.51 6.43 1.72
C SER A 33 -12.17 6.98 2.21
N GLU A 34 -12.02 8.30 2.20
CA GLU A 34 -10.87 8.99 2.80
C GLU A 34 -10.74 8.66 4.30
N VAL A 35 -11.87 8.61 5.04
CA VAL A 35 -11.87 8.27 6.47
C VAL A 35 -11.32 6.86 6.71
N ALA A 36 -11.70 5.89 5.88
CA ALA A 36 -11.17 4.53 5.96
C ALA A 36 -9.67 4.48 5.66
N LEU A 37 -9.21 5.23 4.64
CA LEU A 37 -7.78 5.38 4.33
C LEU A 37 -7.02 5.92 5.54
N GLN A 38 -7.45 7.07 6.08
CA GLN A 38 -6.80 7.73 7.21
C GLN A 38 -6.75 6.81 8.44
N SER A 39 -7.87 6.14 8.74
CA SER A 39 -7.96 5.19 9.86
C SER A 39 -7.04 3.97 9.69
N SER A 40 -6.73 3.60 8.44
CA SER A 40 -5.86 2.45 8.13
C SER A 40 -4.37 2.75 8.23
N GLU A 41 -3.97 4.03 8.30
CA GLU A 41 -2.59 4.45 8.09
C GLU A 41 -1.59 3.83 9.04
N GLU A 42 -1.93 3.75 10.34
CA GLU A 42 -1.03 3.17 11.33
C GLU A 42 -0.82 1.68 11.07
N ALA A 43 -1.88 0.94 10.73
CA ALA A 43 -1.79 -0.46 10.37
C ALA A 43 -1.00 -0.66 9.06
N ALA A 44 -1.23 0.18 8.05
CA ALA A 44 -0.50 0.17 6.79
C ALA A 44 0.99 0.49 6.99
N LYS A 45 1.33 1.42 7.88
CA LYS A 45 2.70 1.73 8.31
C LYS A 45 3.36 0.50 8.92
N LYS A 46 2.72 -0.17 9.89
CA LYS A 46 3.24 -1.40 10.51
C LYS A 46 3.50 -2.51 9.49
N ILE A 47 2.59 -2.69 8.52
CA ILE A 47 2.78 -3.67 7.44
C ILE A 47 4.03 -3.35 6.60
N ARG A 48 4.26 -2.07 6.30
CA ARG A 48 5.45 -1.62 5.55
C ARG A 48 6.74 -1.77 6.36
N GLU A 49 6.71 -1.44 7.65
CA GLU A 49 7.86 -1.61 8.56
C GLU A 49 8.25 -3.09 8.69
N GLN A 50 7.27 -3.99 8.84
CA GLN A 50 7.50 -5.44 8.86
C GLN A 50 8.10 -5.95 7.54
N ALA A 51 7.72 -5.36 6.40
CA ALA A 51 8.33 -5.72 5.14
C ALA A 51 9.79 -5.23 5.07
N ALA A 52 10.05 -4.02 5.54
CA ALA A 52 11.39 -3.43 5.58
C ALA A 52 12.34 -4.16 6.54
N SER A 53 11.84 -4.68 7.66
CA SER A 53 12.65 -5.40 8.64
C SER A 53 13.23 -6.72 8.12
N THR A 54 12.73 -7.24 6.99
CA THR A 54 13.30 -8.43 6.34
C THR A 54 14.61 -8.14 5.61
N GLY A 55 14.95 -6.86 5.40
CA GLY A 55 16.11 -6.44 4.62
C GLY A 55 15.96 -6.58 3.10
N VAL A 56 14.85 -7.17 2.62
CA VAL A 56 14.59 -7.39 1.19
C VAL A 56 13.95 -6.17 0.51
N THR A 57 13.29 -5.30 1.28
CA THR A 57 12.53 -4.17 0.74
C THR A 57 12.89 -2.90 1.50
N GLN A 58 13.09 -1.80 0.77
CA GLN A 58 13.19 -0.47 1.35
C GLN A 58 11.96 0.34 0.95
N ILE A 59 11.32 0.98 1.92
CA ILE A 59 10.19 1.87 1.68
C ILE A 59 10.75 3.29 1.45
N THR A 60 10.59 3.80 0.24
CA THR A 60 11.15 5.10 -0.16
C THR A 60 10.17 6.26 0.00
N GLY A 61 8.86 6.00 0.03
CA GLY A 61 7.85 7.04 0.15
C GLY A 61 6.43 6.49 0.30
N VAL A 62 5.51 7.37 0.70
CA VAL A 62 4.09 7.09 0.87
C VAL A 62 3.31 8.35 0.52
N GLU A 63 2.36 8.23 -0.39
CA GLU A 63 1.53 9.33 -0.87
C GLU A 63 0.06 8.93 -0.88
N ARG A 64 -0.83 9.93 -0.95
CA ARG A 64 -2.29 9.77 -0.90
C ARG A 64 -2.91 10.48 -2.09
N TYR A 65 -3.87 9.82 -2.71
CA TYR A 65 -4.49 10.26 -3.95
C TYR A 65 -5.98 9.93 -3.94
N GLU A 66 -6.74 10.75 -4.65
CA GLU A 66 -8.15 10.49 -4.96
C GLU A 66 -8.25 9.82 -6.33
N VAL A 67 -9.12 8.81 -6.45
CA VAL A 67 -9.38 8.16 -7.74
C VAL A 67 -10.41 8.98 -8.49
N VAL A 68 -9.97 9.77 -9.47
CA VAL A 68 -10.86 10.63 -10.27
C VAL A 68 -11.48 9.92 -11.48
N ALA A 69 -10.87 8.82 -11.94
CA ALA A 69 -11.37 8.03 -13.06
C ALA A 69 -10.80 6.60 -13.03
N GLN A 70 -11.57 5.66 -13.57
CA GLN A 70 -11.17 4.29 -13.88
C GLN A 70 -11.92 3.86 -15.15
N ALA A 71 -11.23 3.18 -16.06
CA ALA A 71 -11.83 2.65 -17.30
C ALA A 71 -12.35 1.22 -17.09
#